data_AF-C2FYR3-F1
#
_entry.id   AF-C2FYR3-F1
#
_cell.length_a   1.000
_cell.length_b   1.000
_cell.length_c   1.000
_cell.angle_alpha   90.00
_cell.angle_beta   90.00
_cell.angle_gamma   90.00
#
_symmetry.space_group_name_H-M   'P 1'
#
loop_
_entity.id
_entity.type
_entity.pdbx_description
1 polymer ?
#
loop_
_entity_poly.entity_id
_entity_poly.type
_entity_poly.pdbx_seq_one_letter_code
_entity_poly.pdbx_strand_id
1 'polypeptide(L)'
;PQSLVNMLKAGYSAMENPYDVNMAQLATPNDGLMMFSQSVTSLDIKEGDDPDNKVTIPVARLLAKAGVLQGSNLSLTDIQGGTVSNLQYTLAQCNKKIVVGQLYDFKDANWAYINPFVSGIDGALTAEYQANFTAVLNTDYKAVDASNTENKNLKTVYMPENTAENPAPTQVTYIQVRAKFTPTKLEDGATPNADGTFYVMFGQIGTNDALHQLYFADKTKAEAEAAKTDYNNGTVQRSVVLTYNQGYCYFRLYLNEDKVAGATKLGILRNTFFKAQITKINGLGTPLEGQIPGTPGTPGNPGGNVKPPKPV
;
A
#
# COMPACT_ATOMS: atom_id res chain seq x y z
N PRO A 1 23.24 -1.79 -11.50
CA PRO A 1 24.57 -1.12 -11.44
C PRO A 1 25.77 -2.06 -11.71
N GLN A 2 26.81 -1.58 -12.40
CA GLN A 2 28.05 -2.34 -12.67
C GLN A 2 28.76 -2.79 -11.37
N SER A 3 28.60 -2.05 -10.28
CA SER A 3 29.09 -2.43 -8.95
C SER A 3 28.46 -3.73 -8.44
N LEU A 4 27.14 -3.90 -8.64
CA LEU A 4 26.43 -5.14 -8.32
C LEU A 4 26.97 -6.32 -9.15
N VAL A 5 27.19 -6.09 -10.45
CA VAL A 5 27.78 -7.10 -11.36
C VAL A 5 29.20 -7.48 -10.91
N ASN A 6 30.03 -6.51 -10.54
CA ASN A 6 31.40 -6.76 -10.10
C ASN A 6 31.48 -7.47 -8.74
N MET A 7 30.54 -7.21 -7.84
CA MET A 7 30.46 -7.90 -6.54
C MET A 7 29.86 -9.30 -6.64
N LEU A 8 28.88 -9.53 -7.52
CA LEU A 8 28.35 -10.88 -7.77
C LEU A 8 29.43 -11.81 -8.34
N LYS A 9 30.39 -11.26 -9.08
CA LYS A 9 31.59 -11.99 -9.52
C LYS A 9 32.53 -12.39 -8.37
N ALA A 10 32.41 -11.77 -7.18
CA ALA A 10 33.26 -12.01 -6.03
C ALA A 10 32.81 -13.20 -5.15
N GLY A 11 31.68 -13.86 -5.45
CA GLY A 11 31.27 -15.13 -4.82
C GLY A 11 29.88 -15.12 -4.18
N TYR A 12 29.44 -16.29 -3.68
CA TYR A 12 28.10 -16.54 -3.16
C TYR A 12 27.74 -15.70 -1.92
N SER A 13 28.70 -15.47 -1.01
CA SER A 13 28.50 -14.63 0.18
C SER A 13 28.14 -13.18 -0.17
N ALA A 14 28.60 -12.66 -1.30
CA ALA A 14 28.20 -11.33 -1.76
C ALA A 14 26.72 -11.29 -2.19
N MET A 15 26.13 -12.42 -2.58
CA MET A 15 24.74 -12.48 -3.03
C MET A 15 23.74 -12.34 -1.87
N GLU A 16 24.15 -12.64 -0.63
CA GLU A 16 23.34 -12.56 0.59
C GLU A 16 23.37 -11.16 1.23
N ASN A 17 24.27 -10.28 0.80
CA ASN A 17 24.34 -8.91 1.29
C ASN A 17 23.16 -8.08 0.77
N PRO A 18 22.50 -7.27 1.62
CA PRO A 18 21.49 -6.32 1.16
C PRO A 18 22.06 -5.23 0.24
N TYR A 19 21.35 -4.95 -0.86
CA TYR A 19 21.69 -3.91 -1.84
C TYR A 19 20.59 -2.88 -1.96
N ASP A 20 20.96 -1.60 -2.12
CA ASP A 20 19.98 -0.54 -2.35
C ASP A 20 19.20 -0.76 -3.66
N VAL A 21 17.89 -0.61 -3.56
CA VAL A 21 16.94 -0.77 -4.66
C VAL A 21 17.01 0.48 -5.55
N ASN A 22 17.34 0.24 -6.82
CA ASN A 22 17.18 1.24 -7.88
C ASN A 22 16.22 0.68 -8.94
N MET A 23 14.94 1.05 -8.85
CA MET A 23 13.91 0.53 -9.74
C MET A 23 14.19 0.84 -11.22
N ALA A 24 14.82 1.98 -11.52
CA ALA A 24 15.21 2.34 -12.89
C ALA A 24 16.31 1.44 -13.47
N GLN A 25 16.97 0.61 -12.65
CA GLN A 25 17.92 -0.40 -13.11
C GLN A 25 17.37 -1.83 -13.03
N LEU A 26 16.45 -2.09 -12.09
CA LEU A 26 15.88 -3.42 -11.90
C LEU A 26 14.70 -3.70 -12.85
N ALA A 27 14.00 -2.66 -13.28
CA ALA A 27 12.93 -2.72 -14.26
C ALA A 27 13.05 -1.54 -15.23
N THR A 28 13.71 -1.76 -16.37
CA THR A 28 13.77 -0.75 -17.43
C THR A 28 12.69 -1.02 -18.48
N PRO A 29 12.06 0.04 -19.02
CA PRO A 29 11.10 -0.12 -20.12
C PRO A 29 11.70 -0.80 -21.37
N ASN A 30 13.02 -0.67 -21.58
CA ASN A 30 13.70 -1.09 -22.80
C ASN A 30 14.66 -2.29 -22.64
N ASP A 31 15.21 -2.53 -21.45
CA ASP A 31 16.20 -3.61 -21.19
C ASP A 31 15.64 -4.75 -20.33
N GLY A 32 14.34 -4.70 -20.01
CA GLY A 32 13.62 -5.78 -19.34
C GLY A 32 13.75 -5.77 -17.82
N LEU A 33 13.72 -6.96 -17.23
CA LEU A 33 13.69 -7.17 -15.78
C LEU A 33 14.93 -7.92 -15.34
N MET A 34 15.57 -7.46 -14.27
CA MET A 34 16.71 -8.16 -13.71
C MET A 34 16.30 -9.55 -13.21
N MET A 35 17.07 -10.57 -13.61
CA MET A 35 16.86 -11.96 -13.24
C MET A 35 18.13 -12.53 -12.62
N PHE A 36 17.97 -13.52 -11.75
CA PHE A 36 19.07 -14.21 -11.12
C PHE A 36 18.80 -15.72 -11.02
N SER A 37 19.86 -16.52 -10.89
CA SER A 37 19.74 -17.97 -10.75
C SER A 37 18.93 -18.33 -9.50
N GLN A 38 18.03 -19.31 -9.63
CA GLN A 38 17.24 -19.82 -8.51
C GLN A 38 17.99 -20.84 -7.67
N SER A 39 19.06 -21.42 -8.20
CA SER A 39 19.87 -22.43 -7.52
C SER A 39 21.32 -22.40 -7.99
N VAL A 40 22.21 -22.98 -7.20
CA VAL A 40 23.57 -23.30 -7.63
C VAL A 40 23.52 -24.60 -8.41
N THR A 41 24.03 -24.61 -9.64
CA THR A 41 24.16 -25.81 -10.48
C THR A 41 25.63 -26.10 -10.69
N SER A 42 26.08 -27.30 -10.31
CA SER A 42 27.41 -27.81 -10.62
C SER A 42 27.35 -28.75 -11.81
N LEU A 43 28.40 -28.74 -12.62
CA LEU A 43 28.56 -29.65 -13.75
C LEU A 43 29.96 -30.22 -13.72
N ASP A 44 30.06 -31.54 -13.81
CA ASP A 44 31.32 -32.22 -14.07
C ASP A 44 31.55 -32.25 -15.58
N ILE A 45 32.58 -31.55 -16.05
CA ILE A 45 32.88 -31.43 -17.47
C ILE A 45 33.43 -32.77 -17.97
N LYS A 46 32.83 -33.28 -19.05
CA LYS A 46 33.31 -34.46 -19.78
C LYS A 46 34.14 -34.05 -20.99
N GLU A 47 35.11 -34.87 -21.38
CA GLU A 47 35.93 -34.61 -22.56
C GLU A 47 35.11 -34.69 -23.86
N GLY A 48 35.45 -33.85 -24.83
CA GLY A 48 34.80 -33.80 -26.15
C GLY A 48 33.47 -33.05 -26.15
N ASP A 49 32.74 -33.16 -27.26
CA ASP A 49 31.43 -32.52 -27.47
C ASP A 49 30.31 -33.40 -26.87
N ASP A 50 30.48 -33.75 -25.59
CA ASP A 50 29.58 -34.62 -24.85
C ASP A 50 28.23 -33.89 -24.61
N PRO A 51 27.08 -34.49 -24.98
CA PRO A 51 25.77 -33.86 -24.78
C PRO A 51 25.45 -33.54 -23.32
N ASP A 52 26.13 -34.18 -22.36
CA ASP A 52 25.99 -33.91 -20.93
C ASP A 52 26.74 -32.64 -20.49
N ASN A 53 27.57 -32.03 -21.34
CA ASN A 53 28.20 -30.72 -21.10
C ASN A 53 27.19 -29.55 -21.22
N LYS A 54 25.89 -29.81 -21.05
CA LYS A 54 24.81 -28.83 -21.11
C LYS A 54 24.25 -28.60 -19.72
N VAL A 55 24.34 -27.37 -19.24
CA VAL A 55 23.67 -26.93 -18.00
C VAL A 55 22.46 -26.07 -18.34
N THR A 56 21.34 -26.39 -17.71
CA THR A 56 20.15 -25.54 -17.69
C THR A 56 20.10 -24.81 -16.36
N ILE A 57 20.17 -23.48 -16.40
CA ILE A 57 20.13 -22.64 -15.20
C ILE A 57 18.72 -22.06 -15.05
N PRO A 58 17.93 -22.47 -14.05
CA PRO A 58 16.65 -21.84 -13.78
C PRO A 58 16.89 -20.42 -13.27
N VAL A 59 16.28 -19.43 -13.93
CA VAL A 59 16.35 -18.02 -13.51
C VAL A 59 14.99 -17.52 -13.02
N ALA A 60 15.00 -16.58 -12.08
CA ALA A 60 13.82 -15.89 -11.58
C ALA A 60 14.05 -14.38 -11.58
N ARG A 61 12.97 -13.62 -11.77
CA ARG A 61 13.00 -12.16 -11.63
C ARG A 61 13.26 -11.78 -10.18
N LEU A 62 14.02 -10.71 -9.98
CA LEU A 62 14.25 -10.13 -8.66
C LEU A 62 13.06 -9.31 -8.13
N LEU A 63 12.12 -8.99 -9.01
CA LEU A 63 10.97 -8.15 -8.68
C LEU A 63 9.67 -8.95 -8.74
N ALA A 64 8.70 -8.52 -7.93
CA ALA A 64 7.30 -8.83 -8.12
C ALA A 64 6.63 -7.73 -8.97
N LYS A 65 5.43 -8.01 -9.47
CA LYS A 65 4.59 -6.98 -10.10
C LYS A 65 3.14 -7.08 -9.63
N ALA A 66 2.44 -5.95 -9.63
CA ALA A 66 1.02 -5.88 -9.33
C ALA A 66 0.24 -5.11 -10.41
N GLY A 67 -0.98 -5.57 -10.68
CA GLY A 67 -1.98 -4.85 -11.47
C GLY A 67 -3.30 -4.80 -10.71
N VAL A 68 -4.03 -3.69 -10.86
CA VAL A 68 -5.30 -3.46 -10.15
C VAL A 68 -6.42 -3.28 -11.14
N LEU A 69 -7.49 -4.01 -10.91
CA LEU A 69 -8.70 -4.03 -11.71
C LEU A 69 -9.89 -3.44 -10.95
N GLN A 70 -10.75 -2.73 -11.67
CA GLN A 70 -12.09 -2.39 -11.23
C GLN A 70 -13.02 -3.56 -11.54
N GLY A 71 -13.77 -4.04 -10.55
CA GLY A 71 -14.78 -5.09 -10.72
C GLY A 71 -15.89 -4.65 -11.68
N SER A 72 -16.39 -5.58 -12.50
CA SER A 72 -17.44 -5.29 -13.50
C SER A 72 -18.73 -4.76 -12.88
N ASN A 73 -19.01 -5.17 -11.64
CA ASN A 73 -20.20 -4.81 -10.88
C ASN A 73 -19.86 -3.85 -9.71
N LEU A 74 -18.69 -3.21 -9.73
CA LEU A 74 -18.31 -2.26 -8.69
C LEU A 74 -19.24 -1.03 -8.78
N SER A 75 -20.14 -0.88 -7.81
CA SER A 75 -20.86 0.37 -7.62
C SER A 75 -19.92 1.43 -7.07
N LEU A 76 -19.96 2.61 -7.69
CA LEU A 76 -19.23 3.80 -7.25
C LEU A 76 -20.18 4.90 -6.77
N THR A 77 -21.49 4.65 -6.77
CA THR A 77 -22.51 5.56 -6.25
C THR A 77 -22.94 5.15 -4.84
N ASP A 78 -23.55 6.08 -4.11
CA ASP A 78 -24.14 5.87 -2.79
C ASP A 78 -23.14 5.34 -1.74
N ILE A 79 -21.87 5.70 -1.90
CA ILE A 79 -20.80 5.37 -0.97
C ILE A 79 -20.86 6.37 0.18
N GLN A 80 -21.49 5.98 1.29
CA GLN A 80 -21.66 6.84 2.48
C GLN A 80 -22.22 8.24 2.17
N GLY A 81 -23.18 8.35 1.26
CA GLY A 81 -23.78 9.65 0.90
C GLY A 81 -22.94 10.48 -0.07
N GLY A 82 -22.12 9.83 -0.89
CA GLY A 82 -21.45 10.46 -2.03
C GLY A 82 -21.13 9.46 -3.15
N THR A 83 -20.41 9.96 -4.15
CA THR A 83 -19.96 9.21 -5.32
C THR A 83 -18.45 9.16 -5.37
N VAL A 84 -17.91 7.99 -5.71
CA VAL A 84 -16.49 7.75 -5.96
C VAL A 84 -16.21 7.79 -7.46
N SER A 85 -15.07 8.33 -7.87
CA SER A 85 -14.63 8.33 -9.27
C SER A 85 -13.10 8.33 -9.36
N ASN A 86 -12.56 8.21 -10.57
CA ASN A 86 -11.13 8.36 -10.86
C ASN A 86 -10.22 7.48 -9.97
N LEU A 87 -10.55 6.18 -9.89
CA LEU A 87 -9.72 5.21 -9.20
C LEU A 87 -8.34 5.11 -9.85
N GLN A 88 -7.31 5.38 -9.05
CA GLN A 88 -5.91 5.28 -9.43
C GLN A 88 -5.14 4.57 -8.33
N TYR A 89 -3.97 4.01 -8.66
CA TYR A 89 -3.17 3.30 -7.67
C TYR A 89 -1.68 3.47 -7.89
N THR A 90 -0.93 3.34 -6.79
CA THR A 90 0.53 3.26 -6.74
C THR A 90 0.94 2.27 -5.65
N LEU A 91 2.24 2.14 -5.41
CA LEU A 91 2.81 1.36 -4.31
C LEU A 91 3.27 2.25 -3.17
N ALA A 92 3.32 1.65 -1.99
CA ALA A 92 3.91 2.27 -0.82
C ALA A 92 4.53 1.20 0.08
N GLN A 93 5.42 1.65 0.97
CA GLN A 93 6.08 0.78 1.95
C GLN A 93 6.88 -0.34 1.28
N CYS A 94 7.45 -0.06 0.11
CA CYS A 94 8.35 -0.98 -0.57
C CYS A 94 9.71 -0.99 0.13
N ASN A 95 10.38 -2.14 0.14
CA ASN A 95 11.75 -2.21 0.59
C ASN A 95 12.66 -1.31 -0.25
N LYS A 96 13.58 -0.63 0.42
CA LYS A 96 14.69 0.08 -0.21
C LYS A 96 15.91 -0.80 -0.41
N LYS A 97 15.87 -2.04 0.06
CA LYS A 97 16.97 -3.02 -0.05
C LYS A 97 16.49 -4.36 -0.60
N ILE A 98 17.34 -5.04 -1.34
CA ILE A 98 17.09 -6.38 -1.89
C ILE A 98 18.33 -7.26 -1.73
N VAL A 99 18.11 -8.55 -1.51
CA VAL A 99 19.17 -9.58 -1.56
C VAL A 99 19.11 -10.25 -2.93
N VAL A 100 20.24 -10.46 -3.61
CA VAL A 100 20.20 -11.00 -4.99
C VAL A 100 20.14 -12.53 -5.01
N GLY A 101 20.79 -13.17 -4.03
CA GLY A 101 20.80 -14.62 -3.86
C GLY A 101 19.42 -15.20 -3.57
N GLN A 102 19.35 -16.54 -3.56
CA GLN A 102 18.16 -17.25 -3.10
C GLN A 102 17.94 -16.95 -1.62
N LEU A 103 16.73 -16.52 -1.25
CA LEU A 103 16.38 -16.30 0.15
C LEU A 103 16.25 -17.64 0.87
N TYR A 104 17.18 -17.95 1.76
CA TYR A 104 17.01 -19.02 2.73
C TYR A 104 15.89 -18.61 3.72
N ASP A 105 14.91 -19.47 3.95
CA ASP A 105 13.73 -19.21 4.80
C ASP A 105 12.87 -17.97 4.44
N PHE A 106 12.95 -17.45 3.21
CA PHE A 106 12.16 -16.30 2.73
C PHE A 106 12.42 -14.98 3.49
N LYS A 107 13.56 -14.86 4.17
CA LYS A 107 13.95 -13.64 4.91
C LYS A 107 14.59 -12.63 3.96
N ASP A 108 14.01 -11.46 3.86
CA ASP A 108 14.62 -10.36 3.11
C ASP A 108 15.52 -9.48 4.00
N ALA A 109 15.99 -8.36 3.45
CA ALA A 109 16.85 -7.41 4.14
C ALA A 109 16.20 -6.70 5.34
N ASN A 110 14.87 -6.64 5.40
CA ASN A 110 14.07 -5.93 6.39
C ASN A 110 13.13 -6.86 7.17
N TRP A 111 13.46 -8.16 7.23
CA TRP A 111 12.62 -9.20 7.81
C TRP A 111 12.25 -8.94 9.28
N ALA A 112 13.19 -8.39 10.05
CA ALA A 112 13.01 -8.09 11.47
C ALA A 112 12.08 -6.87 11.67
N TYR A 113 11.41 -6.81 12.83
CA TYR A 113 10.56 -5.68 13.16
C TYR A 113 11.37 -4.38 13.29
N ILE A 114 10.95 -3.33 12.58
CA ILE A 114 11.48 -1.97 12.65
C ILE A 114 10.37 -1.09 13.21
N ASN A 115 10.63 -0.43 14.35
CA ASN A 115 9.65 0.47 14.95
C ASN A 115 9.41 1.70 14.05
N PRO A 116 8.18 1.90 13.53
CA PRO A 116 7.92 3.00 12.61
C PRO A 116 7.84 4.34 13.33
N PHE A 117 7.40 4.41 14.59
CA PHE A 117 7.02 5.67 15.23
C PHE A 117 8.05 6.20 16.20
N VAL A 118 8.27 7.52 16.14
CA VAL A 118 9.02 8.26 17.15
C VAL A 118 8.17 8.36 18.42
N SER A 119 8.73 7.94 19.56
CA SER A 119 8.03 8.00 20.84
C SER A 119 7.63 9.43 21.19
N GLY A 120 6.36 9.64 21.56
CA GLY A 120 5.82 10.93 21.98
C GLY A 120 5.58 11.96 20.87
N ILE A 121 5.72 11.59 19.59
CA ILE A 121 5.46 12.50 18.45
C ILE A 121 4.47 11.84 17.49
N ASP A 122 3.25 12.36 17.45
CA ASP A 122 2.17 11.80 16.62
C ASP A 122 2.52 11.85 15.13
N GLY A 123 2.43 10.69 14.48
CA GLY A 123 2.63 10.53 13.04
C GLY A 123 4.08 10.64 12.56
N ALA A 124 5.04 10.97 13.43
CA ALA A 124 6.45 11.07 13.06
C ALA A 124 7.09 9.69 12.91
N LEU A 125 7.73 9.47 11.76
CA LEU A 125 8.41 8.21 11.44
C LEU A 125 9.89 8.24 11.87
N THR A 126 10.41 7.12 12.38
CA THR A 126 11.83 7.00 12.73
C THR A 126 12.73 7.09 11.49
N ALA A 127 13.96 7.55 11.67
CA ALA A 127 14.94 7.62 10.57
C ALA A 127 15.28 6.23 10.02
N GLU A 128 15.36 5.22 10.89
CA GLU A 128 15.58 3.82 10.51
C GLU A 128 14.45 3.30 9.62
N TYR A 129 13.20 3.56 9.98
CA TYR A 129 12.06 3.17 9.17
C TYR A 129 12.09 3.84 7.79
N GLN A 130 12.33 5.14 7.76
CA GLN A 130 12.43 5.91 6.51
C GLN A 130 13.63 5.49 5.64
N ALA A 131 14.71 4.97 6.24
CA ALA A 131 15.87 4.46 5.51
C ALA A 131 15.59 3.11 4.82
N ASN A 132 14.68 2.30 5.37
CA ASN A 132 14.43 0.93 4.90
C ASN A 132 13.17 0.79 4.03
N PHE A 133 12.18 1.68 4.19
CA PHE A 133 10.93 1.64 3.41
C PHE A 133 10.69 2.92 2.60
N THR A 134 10.06 2.80 1.44
CA THR A 134 9.57 3.94 0.67
C THR A 134 8.29 4.51 1.25
N ALA A 135 8.14 5.82 1.20
CA ALA A 135 6.82 6.46 1.35
C ALA A 135 5.93 6.14 0.13
N VAL A 136 4.71 6.66 0.12
CA VAL A 136 3.90 6.68 -1.10
C VAL A 136 4.62 7.55 -2.14
N LEU A 137 4.79 7.02 -3.35
CA LEU A 137 5.31 7.79 -4.48
C LEU A 137 4.15 8.57 -5.10
N ASN A 138 4.00 9.83 -4.69
CA ASN A 138 2.86 10.70 -5.06
C ASN A 138 2.74 10.99 -6.57
N THR A 139 3.81 10.81 -7.36
CA THR A 139 3.83 11.07 -8.81
C THR A 139 3.42 9.88 -9.67
N ASP A 140 3.38 8.66 -9.13
CA ASP A 140 3.42 7.45 -9.95
C ASP A 140 2.07 6.73 -10.09
N TYR A 141 0.98 7.43 -9.79
CA TYR A 141 -0.36 6.86 -9.86
C TYR A 141 -0.76 6.46 -11.28
N LYS A 142 -1.19 5.20 -11.41
CA LYS A 142 -1.73 4.62 -12.65
C LYS A 142 -3.25 4.47 -12.51
N ALA A 143 -3.99 4.69 -13.59
CA ALA A 143 -5.43 4.42 -13.60
C ALA A 143 -5.70 2.93 -13.36
N VAL A 144 -6.67 2.62 -12.51
CA VAL A 144 -7.17 1.25 -12.34
C VAL A 144 -7.76 0.76 -13.67
N ASP A 145 -7.47 -0.47 -14.04
CA ASP A 145 -7.89 -1.04 -15.32
C ASP A 145 -9.30 -1.66 -15.24
N ALA A 146 -10.00 -1.75 -16.37
CA ALA A 146 -11.31 -2.40 -16.44
C ALA A 146 -11.21 -3.91 -16.20
N SER A 147 -12.23 -4.52 -15.60
CA SER A 147 -12.23 -5.92 -15.13
C SER A 147 -11.72 -6.97 -16.12
N ASN A 148 -11.97 -6.77 -17.42
CA ASN A 148 -11.63 -7.68 -18.50
C ASN A 148 -10.27 -7.39 -19.17
N THR A 149 -9.47 -6.48 -18.62
CA THR A 149 -8.15 -6.14 -19.17
C THR A 149 -7.22 -7.35 -19.16
N GLU A 150 -6.68 -7.69 -20.33
CA GLU A 150 -5.74 -8.79 -20.49
C GLU A 150 -4.43 -8.54 -19.74
N ASN A 151 -3.80 -9.61 -19.25
CA ASN A 151 -2.60 -9.50 -18.41
C ASN A 151 -1.43 -8.76 -19.07
N LYS A 152 -1.29 -8.82 -20.39
CA LYS A 152 -0.26 -8.09 -21.15
C LYS A 152 -0.52 -6.59 -21.25
N ASN A 153 -1.77 -6.16 -21.12
CA ASN A 153 -2.20 -4.78 -21.24
C ASN A 153 -2.44 -4.11 -19.89
N LEU A 154 -2.42 -4.88 -18.80
CA LEU A 154 -2.54 -4.34 -17.46
C LEU A 154 -1.44 -3.31 -17.20
N LYS A 155 -1.85 -2.14 -16.75
CA LYS A 155 -0.94 -1.22 -16.08
C LYS A 155 -0.39 -1.97 -14.88
N THR A 156 0.93 -1.95 -14.74
CA THR A 156 1.59 -2.67 -13.66
C THR A 156 2.58 -1.77 -12.95
N VAL A 157 2.73 -2.06 -11.67
CA VAL A 157 3.76 -1.50 -10.79
C VAL A 157 4.69 -2.62 -10.40
N TYR A 158 5.99 -2.34 -10.38
CA TYR A 158 7.01 -3.28 -9.97
C TYR A 158 7.49 -2.95 -8.56
N MET A 159 7.83 -3.98 -7.81
CA MET A 159 8.24 -3.86 -6.41
C MET A 159 9.28 -4.92 -6.07
N PRO A 160 10.24 -4.59 -5.20
CA PRO A 160 11.09 -5.60 -4.57
C PRO A 160 10.24 -6.49 -3.67
N GLU A 161 10.81 -7.63 -3.33
CA GLU A 161 10.30 -8.43 -2.22
C GLU A 161 10.21 -7.61 -0.93
N ASN A 162 9.25 -7.99 -0.09
CA ASN A 162 9.05 -7.44 1.23
C ASN A 162 8.38 -8.51 2.10
N THR A 163 9.16 -9.21 2.91
CA THR A 163 8.73 -10.25 3.83
C THR A 163 9.01 -9.80 5.26
N ALA A 164 8.24 -10.30 6.23
CA ALA A 164 8.38 -9.87 7.62
C ALA A 164 8.14 -11.03 8.60
N GLU A 165 8.88 -11.07 9.70
CA GLU A 165 8.69 -12.05 10.77
C GLU A 165 7.28 -11.99 11.34
N ASN A 166 6.82 -10.76 11.63
CA ASN A 166 5.50 -10.47 12.16
C ASN A 166 4.84 -9.41 11.25
N PRO A 167 4.06 -9.82 10.24
CA PRO A 167 3.44 -8.89 9.30
C PRO A 167 2.56 -7.87 10.02
N ALA A 168 2.96 -6.61 9.94
CA ALA A 168 2.20 -5.47 10.45
C ALA A 168 1.86 -4.52 9.29
N PRO A 169 0.71 -3.81 9.34
CA PRO A 169 0.36 -2.75 8.39
C PRO A 169 1.44 -1.70 8.14
N THR A 170 2.38 -1.58 9.08
CA THR A 170 3.52 -0.67 9.07
C THR A 170 4.75 -1.22 8.36
N GLN A 171 4.86 -2.52 8.08
CA GLN A 171 6.07 -3.08 7.45
C GLN A 171 5.83 -3.79 6.11
N VAL A 172 4.58 -4.11 5.78
CA VAL A 172 4.24 -4.84 4.55
C VAL A 172 3.97 -3.91 3.37
N THR A 173 4.48 -4.22 2.19
CA THR A 173 4.15 -3.47 0.96
C THR A 173 2.64 -3.52 0.70
N TYR A 174 2.05 -2.39 0.33
CA TYR A 174 0.64 -2.32 -0.06
C TYR A 174 0.44 -1.48 -1.31
N ILE A 175 -0.70 -1.72 -1.97
CA ILE A 175 -1.21 -0.86 -3.03
C ILE A 175 -1.95 0.30 -2.38
N GLN A 176 -1.48 1.51 -2.63
CA GLN A 176 -2.18 2.73 -2.28
C GLN A 176 -3.16 3.04 -3.43
N VAL A 177 -4.45 2.89 -3.17
CA VAL A 177 -5.50 3.36 -4.08
C VAL A 177 -5.88 4.77 -3.67
N ARG A 178 -6.03 5.67 -4.65
CA ARG A 178 -6.66 6.97 -4.47
C ARG A 178 -7.88 7.08 -5.36
N ALA A 179 -8.87 7.83 -4.91
CA ALA A 179 -10.08 8.13 -5.66
C ALA A 179 -10.51 9.57 -5.42
N LYS A 180 -11.39 10.07 -6.28
CA LYS A 180 -12.16 11.30 -6.04
C LYS A 180 -13.46 10.94 -5.36
N PHE A 181 -13.79 11.60 -4.26
CA PHE A 181 -15.05 11.48 -3.56
C PHE A 181 -15.80 12.80 -3.64
N THR A 182 -17.06 12.75 -4.09
CA THR A 182 -17.95 13.91 -4.14
C THR A 182 -19.16 13.63 -3.24
N PRO A 183 -19.34 14.35 -2.13
CA PRO A 183 -20.55 14.24 -1.33
C PRO A 183 -21.79 14.54 -2.16
N THR A 184 -22.90 13.86 -1.91
CA THR A 184 -24.18 14.14 -2.59
C THR A 184 -24.77 15.48 -2.12
N LYS A 185 -24.50 15.85 -0.87
CA LYS A 185 -24.97 17.09 -0.24
C LYS A 185 -23.90 17.64 0.71
N LEU A 186 -23.85 18.96 0.84
CA LEU A 186 -23.13 19.66 1.90
C LEU A 186 -24.16 20.37 2.81
N GLU A 187 -23.95 20.28 4.13
CA GLU A 187 -24.89 20.80 5.14
C GLU A 187 -24.91 22.34 5.20
N ASP A 188 -23.86 22.99 4.70
CA ASP A 188 -23.78 24.44 4.61
C ASP A 188 -24.40 25.02 3.33
N GLY A 189 -25.06 24.19 2.51
CA GLY A 189 -25.78 24.58 1.30
C GLY A 189 -24.90 24.83 0.08
N ALA A 190 -23.59 24.65 0.20
CA ALA A 190 -22.67 24.76 -0.93
C ALA A 190 -22.89 23.61 -1.93
N THR A 191 -22.55 23.85 -3.20
CA THR A 191 -22.58 22.82 -4.24
C THR A 191 -21.35 21.91 -4.09
N PRO A 192 -21.52 20.57 -3.98
CA PRO A 192 -20.40 19.65 -4.01
C PRO A 192 -19.56 19.78 -5.29
N ASN A 193 -18.24 19.72 -5.16
CA ASN A 193 -17.29 19.73 -6.26
C ASN A 193 -16.32 18.57 -6.10
N ALA A 194 -16.16 17.74 -7.14
CA ALA A 194 -15.26 16.58 -7.14
C ALA A 194 -13.80 16.95 -6.91
N ASP A 195 -13.38 18.15 -7.33
CA ASP A 195 -12.02 18.66 -7.13
C ASP A 195 -11.94 19.68 -5.99
N GLY A 196 -13.03 19.88 -5.25
CA GLY A 196 -13.10 20.80 -4.12
C GLY A 196 -12.53 20.17 -2.84
N THR A 197 -12.07 21.02 -1.92
CA THR A 197 -11.86 20.59 -0.54
C THR A 197 -13.21 20.49 0.16
N PHE A 198 -13.41 19.40 0.91
CA PHE A 198 -14.58 19.25 1.78
C PHE A 198 -14.16 18.74 3.16
N TYR A 199 -15.02 18.95 4.13
CA TYR A 199 -14.82 18.55 5.52
C TYR A 199 -15.87 17.52 5.90
N VAL A 200 -15.46 16.48 6.61
CA VAL A 200 -16.36 15.45 7.13
C VAL A 200 -16.34 15.50 8.63
N MET A 201 -17.51 15.69 9.22
CA MET A 201 -17.73 15.53 10.64
C MET A 201 -18.20 14.10 10.89
N PHE A 202 -17.45 13.38 11.72
CA PHE A 202 -17.80 12.05 12.22
C PHE A 202 -18.12 12.11 13.72
N GLY A 203 -19.40 11.97 14.06
CA GLY A 203 -19.94 12.09 15.40
C GLY A 203 -20.60 10.80 15.91
N GLN A 204 -20.77 10.68 17.21
CA GLN A 204 -21.69 9.73 17.84
C GLN A 204 -22.59 10.54 18.77
N ILE A 205 -23.91 10.38 18.64
CA ILE A 205 -24.88 11.20 19.37
C ILE A 205 -25.16 10.56 20.73
N GLY A 206 -24.84 11.25 21.82
CA GLY A 206 -24.98 10.78 23.20
C GLY A 206 -24.30 9.42 23.42
N THR A 207 -25.10 8.42 23.82
CA THR A 207 -24.67 7.03 24.02
C THR A 207 -24.87 6.14 22.79
N ASN A 208 -25.40 6.67 21.68
CA ASN A 208 -25.59 5.89 20.46
C ASN A 208 -24.25 5.68 19.74
N ASP A 209 -23.92 4.41 19.53
CA ASP A 209 -22.68 4.02 18.88
C ASP A 209 -22.72 4.11 17.34
N ALA A 210 -23.89 4.37 16.75
CA ALA A 210 -24.03 4.64 15.32
C ALA A 210 -23.23 5.89 14.92
N LEU A 211 -22.46 5.76 13.85
CA LEU A 211 -21.65 6.84 13.32
C LEU A 211 -22.55 7.84 12.58
N HIS A 212 -22.62 9.07 13.09
CA HIS A 212 -23.21 10.20 12.40
C HIS A 212 -22.16 10.84 11.50
N GLN A 213 -22.50 11.05 10.23
CA GLN A 213 -21.57 11.55 9.22
C GLN A 213 -22.22 12.70 8.45
N LEU A 214 -21.57 13.87 8.49
CA LEU A 214 -22.03 15.07 7.82
C LEU A 214 -20.89 15.71 7.02
N TYR A 215 -21.25 16.37 5.91
CA TYR A 215 -20.29 16.98 4.98
C TYR A 215 -20.46 18.49 4.91
N PHE A 216 -19.35 19.21 4.79
CA PHE A 216 -19.32 20.68 4.75
C PHE A 216 -18.30 21.17 3.71
N ALA A 217 -18.55 22.32 3.10
CA ALA A 217 -17.54 23.09 2.34
C ALA A 217 -16.68 23.98 3.25
N ASP A 218 -17.19 24.35 4.43
CA ASP A 218 -16.52 25.24 5.38
C ASP A 218 -16.07 24.50 6.65
N LYS A 219 -14.78 24.58 6.97
CA LYS A 219 -14.19 23.93 8.14
C LYS A 219 -14.80 24.44 9.45
N THR A 220 -15.00 25.75 9.57
CA THR A 220 -15.52 26.37 10.79
C THR A 220 -16.95 25.92 11.06
N LYS A 221 -17.75 25.71 10.00
CA LYS A 221 -19.10 25.14 10.16
C LYS A 221 -19.07 23.67 10.58
N ALA A 222 -18.15 22.87 10.01
CA ALA A 222 -17.96 21.49 10.44
C ALA A 222 -17.50 21.40 11.91
N GLU A 223 -16.58 22.27 12.33
CA GLU A 223 -16.10 22.35 13.71
C GLU A 223 -17.19 22.82 14.68
N ALA A 224 -18.01 23.80 14.28
CA ALA A 224 -19.15 24.24 15.05
C ALA A 224 -20.19 23.13 15.23
N GLU A 225 -20.47 22.35 14.19
CA GLU A 225 -21.30 21.15 14.29
C GLU A 225 -20.68 20.13 15.24
N ALA A 226 -19.40 19.82 15.05
CA ALA A 226 -18.68 18.86 15.88
C ALA A 226 -18.67 19.25 17.36
N ALA A 227 -18.70 20.55 17.70
CA ALA A 227 -18.69 21.05 19.07
C ALA A 227 -20.06 21.00 19.78
N LYS A 228 -21.15 20.61 19.09
CA LYS A 228 -22.47 20.49 19.72
C LYS A 228 -22.45 19.46 20.84
N THR A 229 -23.20 19.76 21.91
CA THR A 229 -23.34 18.91 23.11
C THR A 229 -23.95 17.55 22.80
N ASP A 230 -24.70 17.44 21.70
CA ASP A 230 -25.28 16.18 21.24
C ASP A 230 -24.21 15.12 20.96
N TYR A 231 -22.99 15.53 20.60
CA TYR A 231 -21.87 14.62 20.36
C TYR A 231 -21.02 14.38 21.62
N ASN A 232 -21.54 14.71 22.80
CA ASN A 232 -20.88 14.50 24.08
C ASN A 232 -21.62 13.41 24.88
N ASN A 233 -20.89 12.52 25.56
CA ASN A 233 -21.46 11.50 26.44
C ASN A 233 -21.41 11.88 27.94
N GLY A 234 -21.22 13.15 28.25
CA GLY A 234 -21.09 13.73 29.59
C GLY A 234 -19.67 14.17 29.92
N THR A 235 -18.64 13.40 29.50
CA THR A 235 -17.23 13.69 29.84
C THR A 235 -16.30 13.73 28.63
N VAL A 236 -16.69 13.17 27.49
CA VAL A 236 -15.82 13.07 26.31
C VAL A 236 -16.56 13.57 25.07
N GLN A 237 -15.88 14.44 24.31
CA GLN A 237 -16.32 14.82 22.97
C GLN A 237 -16.15 13.62 22.02
N ARG A 238 -17.27 13.13 21.48
CA ARG A 238 -17.33 12.01 20.53
C ARG A 238 -17.59 12.54 19.13
N SER A 239 -16.84 13.55 18.68
CA SER A 239 -16.82 14.01 17.28
C SER A 239 -15.39 14.23 16.78
N VAL A 240 -15.19 14.20 15.47
CA VAL A 240 -13.94 14.59 14.82
C VAL A 240 -14.25 15.19 13.45
N VAL A 241 -13.48 16.20 13.05
CA VAL A 241 -13.55 16.80 11.71
C VAL A 241 -12.31 16.40 10.91
N LEU A 242 -12.52 15.82 9.74
CA LEU A 242 -11.47 15.44 8.80
C LEU A 242 -11.54 16.30 7.53
N THR A 243 -10.39 16.66 6.98
CA THR A 243 -10.27 17.49 5.79
C THR A 243 -9.87 16.63 4.59
N TYR A 244 -10.69 16.63 3.54
CA TYR A 244 -10.42 15.94 2.28
C TYR A 244 -10.05 16.97 1.23
N ASN A 245 -8.76 17.08 0.95
CA ASN A 245 -8.24 18.07 0.00
C ASN A 245 -8.45 17.59 -1.43
N GLN A 246 -8.94 18.49 -2.28
CA GLN A 246 -9.19 18.22 -3.71
C GLN A 246 -10.05 16.97 -3.94
N GLY A 247 -10.98 16.67 -3.04
CA GLY A 247 -11.83 15.50 -3.11
C GLY A 247 -11.12 14.16 -2.98
N TYR A 248 -9.82 14.10 -2.67
CA TYR A 248 -9.09 12.84 -2.62
C TYR A 248 -9.42 12.03 -1.36
N CYS A 249 -9.70 10.74 -1.56
CA CYS A 249 -9.73 9.74 -0.50
C CYS A 249 -8.83 8.55 -0.86
N TYR A 250 -8.32 7.88 0.17
CA TYR A 250 -7.22 6.93 0.05
C TYR A 250 -7.58 5.59 0.69
N PHE A 251 -7.20 4.49 0.03
CA PHE A 251 -7.41 3.12 0.50
C PHE A 251 -6.12 2.32 0.42
N ARG A 252 -5.95 1.40 1.37
CA ARG A 252 -4.85 0.42 1.33
C ARG A 252 -5.37 -0.92 0.91
N LEU A 253 -4.70 -1.54 -0.05
CA LEU A 253 -4.97 -2.89 -0.51
C LEU A 253 -3.71 -3.72 -0.32
N TYR A 254 -3.78 -4.72 0.56
CA TYR A 254 -2.69 -5.67 0.75
C TYR A 254 -2.80 -6.79 -0.29
N LEU A 255 -1.66 -7.26 -0.78
CA LEU A 255 -1.61 -8.09 -1.99
C LEU A 255 -1.64 -9.60 -1.74
N ASN A 256 -1.31 -10.05 -0.53
CA ASN A 256 -1.16 -11.46 -0.22
C ASN A 256 -1.84 -11.81 1.10
N GLU A 257 -2.99 -12.49 1.08
CA GLU A 257 -3.72 -12.81 2.33
C GLU A 257 -3.33 -14.19 2.91
N ASP A 258 -2.67 -15.03 2.11
CA ASP A 258 -2.33 -16.42 2.45
C ASP A 258 -0.84 -16.64 2.65
N LYS A 259 -0.50 -17.61 3.52
CA LYS A 259 0.88 -18.08 3.64
C LYS A 259 1.24 -18.86 2.38
N VAL A 260 2.04 -18.28 1.51
CA VAL A 260 2.57 -18.98 0.34
C VAL A 260 3.98 -19.47 0.66
N ALA A 261 4.20 -20.78 0.50
CA ALA A 261 5.52 -21.42 0.55
C ALA A 261 6.35 -21.24 1.84
N GLY A 262 5.77 -20.77 2.95
CA GLY A 262 6.50 -20.50 4.20
C GLY A 262 6.72 -19.01 4.48
N ALA A 263 6.44 -18.14 3.51
CA ALA A 263 6.33 -16.71 3.76
C ALA A 263 5.11 -16.40 4.64
N THR A 264 5.27 -15.40 5.49
CA THR A 264 4.19 -14.89 6.34
C THR A 264 3.12 -14.20 5.50
N LYS A 265 1.90 -14.09 6.04
CA LYS A 265 0.80 -13.38 5.38
C LYS A 265 1.26 -11.97 4.98
N LEU A 266 0.76 -11.43 3.88
CA LEU A 266 1.08 -10.10 3.35
C LEU A 266 2.50 -9.93 2.79
N GLY A 267 3.34 -10.96 2.85
CA GLY A 267 4.67 -10.93 2.25
C GLY A 267 4.63 -10.86 0.72
N ILE A 268 5.53 -10.07 0.14
CA ILE A 268 5.76 -9.96 -1.29
C ILE A 268 6.98 -10.80 -1.65
N LEU A 269 6.77 -11.78 -2.53
CA LEU A 269 7.83 -12.63 -3.05
C LEU A 269 8.20 -12.21 -4.48
N ARG A 270 9.50 -12.23 -4.78
CA ARG A 270 10.02 -11.98 -6.12
C ARG A 270 9.43 -12.97 -7.15
N ASN A 271 9.44 -12.58 -8.42
CA ASN A 271 8.90 -13.38 -9.54
C ASN A 271 7.42 -13.77 -9.39
N THR A 272 6.65 -13.05 -8.56
CA THR A 272 5.21 -13.23 -8.41
C THR A 272 4.45 -12.10 -9.12
N PHE A 273 3.31 -12.45 -9.72
CA PHE A 273 2.37 -11.49 -10.27
C PHE A 273 1.09 -11.45 -9.43
N PHE A 274 0.87 -10.32 -8.75
CA PHE A 274 -0.35 -10.04 -8.02
C PHE A 274 -1.37 -9.35 -8.92
N LYS A 275 -2.54 -9.95 -9.08
CA LYS A 275 -3.66 -9.36 -9.83
C LYS A 275 -4.81 -9.15 -8.87
N ALA A 276 -5.00 -7.91 -8.44
CA ALA A 276 -6.04 -7.56 -7.48
C ALA A 276 -7.24 -6.93 -8.18
N GLN A 277 -8.44 -7.20 -7.66
CA GLN A 277 -9.68 -6.66 -8.20
C GLN A 277 -10.49 -5.99 -7.08
N ILE A 278 -10.83 -4.72 -7.27
CA ILE A 278 -11.70 -3.96 -6.38
C ILE A 278 -13.14 -4.32 -6.73
N THR A 279 -13.78 -5.14 -5.90
CA THR A 279 -15.16 -5.60 -6.11
C THR A 279 -16.18 -4.77 -5.32
N LYS A 280 -15.74 -4.09 -4.26
CA LYS A 280 -16.60 -3.24 -3.42
C LYS A 280 -15.80 -2.14 -2.74
N ILE A 281 -16.43 -0.98 -2.56
CA ILE A 281 -15.97 0.08 -1.64
C ILE A 281 -17.04 0.22 -0.57
N ASN A 282 -16.69 -0.06 0.69
CA ASN A 282 -17.66 -0.08 1.79
C ASN A 282 -17.92 1.31 2.39
N GLY A 283 -17.06 2.30 2.12
CA GLY A 283 -17.21 3.65 2.63
C GLY A 283 -16.07 4.56 2.22
N LEU A 284 -16.04 5.74 2.82
CA LEU A 284 -15.06 6.79 2.55
C LEU A 284 -13.66 6.36 3.01
N GLY A 285 -12.67 6.49 2.12
CA GLY A 285 -11.26 6.23 2.42
C GLY A 285 -10.65 7.30 3.34
N THR A 286 -9.38 7.17 3.70
CA THR A 286 -8.69 8.14 4.56
C THR A 286 -8.51 9.49 3.83
N PRO A 287 -8.43 10.62 4.56
CA PRO A 287 -8.15 11.94 3.98
C PRO A 287 -6.68 12.14 3.59
N LEU A 288 -5.77 11.38 4.21
CA LEU A 288 -4.33 11.51 3.99
C LEU A 288 -3.78 10.32 3.21
N GLU A 289 -2.92 10.64 2.26
CA GLU A 289 -2.14 9.68 1.50
C GLU A 289 -1.16 8.95 2.43
N GLY A 290 -1.03 7.64 2.26
CA GLY A 290 -0.07 6.85 3.02
C GLY A 290 -0.42 6.68 4.50
N GLN A 291 -1.60 7.12 4.94
CA GLN A 291 -2.00 7.07 6.34
C GLN A 291 -2.02 5.63 6.86
N ILE A 292 -1.34 5.38 7.98
CA ILE A 292 -1.27 4.07 8.61
C ILE A 292 -2.57 3.81 9.38
N PRO A 293 -3.27 2.68 9.16
CA PRO A 293 -4.47 2.32 9.92
C PRO A 293 -4.21 2.38 11.43
N GLY A 294 -5.12 3.01 12.18
CA GLY A 294 -4.99 3.19 13.62
C GLY A 294 -4.26 4.48 14.06
N THR A 295 -3.81 5.30 13.11
CA THR A 295 -3.37 6.68 13.38
C THR A 295 -4.58 7.65 13.48
N PRO A 296 -4.45 8.76 14.22
CA PRO A 296 -5.50 9.79 14.29
C PRO A 296 -5.97 10.23 12.91
N GLY A 297 -7.29 10.32 12.72
CA GLY A 297 -7.89 10.74 11.45
C GLY A 297 -8.14 9.64 10.42
N THR A 298 -7.99 8.37 10.78
CA THR A 298 -8.51 7.25 9.97
C THR A 298 -10.02 7.17 10.18
N PRO A 299 -10.87 7.27 9.13
CA PRO A 299 -12.30 7.02 9.28
C PRO A 299 -12.54 5.63 9.87
N GLY A 300 -13.45 5.54 10.85
CA GLY A 300 -13.86 4.25 11.40
C GLY A 300 -14.33 3.33 10.27
N ASN A 301 -13.84 2.10 10.27
CA ASN A 301 -14.18 1.08 9.28
C ASN A 301 -15.71 1.05 9.02
N PRO A 302 -16.20 1.02 7.77
CA PRO A 302 -17.63 0.87 7.49
C PRO A 302 -17.99 -0.61 7.70
N GLY A 303 -18.22 -0.97 8.96
CA GLY A 303 -18.54 -2.33 9.38
C GLY A 303 -18.14 -2.59 10.82
N GLY A 304 -18.95 -2.09 11.77
CA GLY A 304 -18.95 -2.54 13.17
C GLY A 304 -18.27 -1.62 14.19
N ASN A 305 -19.09 -0.80 14.85
CA ASN A 305 -19.04 -0.32 16.24
C ASN A 305 -17.69 0.16 16.86
N VAL A 306 -17.47 1.49 16.73
CA VAL A 306 -16.80 2.47 17.64
C VAL A 306 -15.29 2.79 17.49
N LYS A 307 -15.00 4.10 17.70
CA LYS A 307 -13.83 5.00 17.50
C LYS A 307 -12.50 4.71 18.23
N PRO A 308 -11.39 5.40 17.87
CA PRO A 308 -10.39 5.86 18.83
C PRO A 308 -10.41 7.40 19.04
N PRO A 309 -10.69 7.91 20.26
CA PRO A 309 -9.89 8.99 20.84
C PRO A 309 -8.52 8.43 21.28
N LYS A 310 -7.47 9.26 21.44
CA LYS A 310 -6.21 8.87 22.09
C LYS A 310 -5.70 9.97 23.04
N PRO A 311 -4.89 9.58 24.04
CA PRO A 311 -5.08 9.85 25.47
C PRO A 311 -4.61 11.25 25.88
N VAL A 312 -5.20 11.76 26.96
CA VAL A 312 -4.38 12.48 27.95
C VAL A 312 -3.79 11.43 28.87
#